data_AF-A0A6N8U9N2-F1
#
_entry.id   AF-A0A6N8U9N2-F1
#
_cell.length_a   1.000
_cell.length_b   1.000
_cell.length_c   1.000
_cell.angle_alpha   90.00
_cell.angle_beta   90.00
_cell.angle_gamma   90.00
#
_symmetry.space_group_name_H-M   'P 1'
#
loop_
_entity.id
_entity.type
_entity.pdbx_description
1 polymer ?
#
loop_
_entity_poly.entity_id
_entity_poly.type
_entity_poly.pdbx_seq_one_letter_code
_entity_poly.pdbx_strand_id
1 'polypeptide(L)' 'MLKYYKEFLSNYEYAAWIQTAILIASVAFFVLLVYLVLNKPKNYYKNTSELPLEDDDPLF' A
#
# COMPACT_ATOMS: atom_id res chain seq x y z
N MET A 1 2.48 16.04 18.68
CA MET A 1 1.99 15.05 17.69
C MET A 1 1.75 13.68 18.32
N LEU A 2 2.78 12.96 18.80
CA LEU A 2 2.60 11.62 19.41
C LEU A 2 1.60 11.57 20.59
N LYS A 3 1.57 12.63 21.42
CA LYS A 3 0.66 12.73 22.57
C LYS A 3 -0.82 12.72 22.17
N TYR A 4 -1.16 13.41 21.07
CA TYR A 4 -2.51 13.46 20.51
C TYR A 4 -2.94 12.14 19.89
N TYR A 5 -2.03 11.41 19.22
CA TYR A 5 -2.31 10.06 18.71
C TYR A 5 -2.66 9.10 19.84
N LYS A 6 -1.91 9.15 20.94
CA LYS A 6 -2.17 8.29 22.10
C LYS A 6 -3.53 8.60 22.72
N GLU A 7 -3.88 9.88 22.88
CA GLU A 7 -5.19 10.29 23.41
C GLU A 7 -6.36 9.90 22.50
N PHE A 8 -6.19 10.02 21.18
CA PHE A 8 -7.19 9.67 20.17
C PHE A 8 -7.43 8.15 20.10
N LEU A 9 -6.37 7.36 20.25
CA LEU A 9 -6.43 5.89 20.17
C LEU A 9 -6.73 5.22 21.51
N SER A 10 -6.60 5.89 22.66
CA SER A 10 -6.77 5.25 23.98
C SER A 10 -8.16 5.42 24.60
N ASN A 11 -8.97 6.38 24.12
CA ASN A 11 -10.25 6.76 24.75
C ASN A 11 -11.51 6.22 24.05
N TYR A 12 -11.37 5.24 23.14
CA TYR A 12 -12.50 4.64 22.45
C TYR A 12 -12.80 3.25 23.02
N GLU A 13 -14.05 3.00 23.39
CA GLU A 13 -14.53 1.72 23.95
C GLU A 13 -14.14 0.50 23.08
N TYR A 14 -13.92 0.73 21.78
CA TYR A 14 -13.52 -0.28 20.80
C TYR A 14 -12.14 -0.06 20.18
N ALA A 15 -11.28 0.78 20.77
CA ALA A 15 -9.99 1.14 20.21
C ALA A 15 -9.12 -0.08 19.86
N ALA A 16 -9.03 -1.06 20.76
CA ALA A 16 -8.26 -2.28 20.54
C ALA A 16 -8.81 -3.11 19.37
N TRP A 17 -10.14 -3.19 19.23
CA TRP A 17 -10.79 -3.89 18.13
C TRP A 17 -10.57 -3.19 16.79
N ILE A 18 -10.73 -1.86 16.75
CA ILE A 18 -10.49 -1.05 15.55
C ILE A 18 -9.02 -1.13 15.13
N GLN A 19 -8.08 -1.01 16.07
CA GLN A 19 -6.66 -1.13 15.80
C GLN A 19 -6.31 -2.52 15.23
N THR A 20 -6.88 -3.58 15.79
CA THR A 20 -6.69 -4.95 15.31
C THR A 20 -7.27 -5.13 13.90
N ALA A 21 -8.46 -4.59 13.64
CA ALA A 21 -9.08 -4.62 12.32
C ALA A 21 -8.25 -3.88 11.27
N ILE A 22 -7.71 -2.70 11.60
CA ILE A 22 -6.82 -1.93 10.72
C ILE A 22 -5.55 -2.72 10.40
N LEU A 23 -4.96 -3.40 11.40
CA LEU A 23 -3.78 -4.23 11.19
C LEU A 23 -4.06 -5.37 10.21
N ILE A 24 -5.16 -6.11 10.43
CA ILE A 24 -5.57 -7.21 9.56
C ILE A 24 -5.87 -6.71 8.15
N ALA A 25 -6.61 -5.62 8.01
CA ALA A 25 -6.93 -5.03 6.71
C ALA A 25 -5.67 -4.59 5.96
N SER A 26 -4.70 -4.02 6.68
CA SER A 26 -3.42 -3.60 6.11
C SER A 26 -2.64 -4.81 5.58
N VAL A 27 -2.50 -5.87 6.38
CA VAL A 27 -1.82 -7.10 5.96
C VAL A 27 -2.54 -7.74 4.77
N ALA A 28 -3.88 -7.84 4.82
CA ALA A 28 -4.68 -8.39 3.74
C ALA A 28 -4.52 -7.60 2.42
N PHE A 29 -4.45 -6.27 2.50
CA PHE A 29 -4.19 -5.40 1.35
C PHE A 29 -2.84 -5.73 0.71
N PHE A 30 -1.77 -5.86 1.50
CA PHE A 30 -0.45 -6.21 0.97
C PHE A 30 -0.41 -7.60 0.36
N VAL A 31 -1.02 -8.60 1.02
CA VAL A 31 -1.12 -9.96 0.48
C VAL A 31 -1.87 -9.95 -0.84
N LEU A 32 -2.98 -9.22 -0.94
CA LEU A 32 -3.76 -9.09 -2.16
C LEU A 32 -2.95 -8.43 -3.28
N LEU A 33 -2.21 -7.36 -2.97
CA LEU A 33 -1.37 -6.66 -3.94
C LEU A 33 -0.28 -7.60 -4.49
N VAL A 34 0.44 -8.30 -3.61
CA VAL A 34 1.46 -9.27 -4.00
C VAL A 34 0.84 -10.38 -4.85
N TYR A 35 -0.30 -10.92 -4.43
CA TYR A 35 -1.02 -11.93 -5.20
C TYR A 35 -1.39 -11.43 -6.60
N LEU A 36 -1.92 -10.22 -6.73
CA LEU A 36 -2.28 -9.63 -8.03
C LEU A 36 -1.07 -9.43 -8.95
N VAL A 37 0.10 -9.10 -8.40
CA VAL A 37 1.35 -8.95 -9.16
C VAL A 37 1.89 -10.32 -9.59
N LEU A 38 1.92 -11.30 -8.69
CA LEU A 38 2.43 -12.64 -8.99
C LEU A 38 1.52 -13.41 -9.96
N ASN A 39 0.22 -13.15 -9.91
CA ASN A 39 -0.75 -13.79 -10.79
C ASN A 39 -0.78 -13.19 -12.21
N LYS A 40 0.08 -12.21 -12.51
CA LYS A 40 0.27 -11.72 -13.88
C LYS A 40 0.95 -12.79 -14.74
N PRO A 41 0.56 -12.95 -16.01
CA PRO A 41 1.19 -13.91 -16.90
C PRO A 41 2.67 -13.59 -17.13
N LYS A 42 3.45 -14.61 -17.51
CA LYS A 42 4.86 -14.42 -17.88
C LYS A 42 4.98 -13.32 -18.94
N ASN A 43 5.95 -12.42 -18.78
CA ASN A 43 6.20 -11.26 -19.64
C ASN A 43 5.13 -10.14 -19.61
N TYR A 44 4.18 -10.15 -18.65
CA TYR A 44 3.18 -9.08 -18.54
C TYR A 44 3.79 -7.67 -18.50
N TYR A 45 4.92 -7.50 -17.80
CA TYR A 45 5.61 -6.22 -17.66
C TYR A 45 6.67 -5.96 -18.76
N LYS A 46 6.90 -6.91 -19.67
CA LYS A 46 8.03 -6.86 -20.62
C LYS A 46 7.97 -5.64 -21.54
N ASN A 47 6.82 -5.43 -22.20
CA ASN A 47 6.64 -4.30 -23.11
C ASN A 47 6.78 -2.95 -22.40
N THR A 48 6.37 -2.87 -21.12
CA THR A 48 6.48 -1.64 -20.33
C THR A 48 7.91 -1.42 -19.84
N SER A 49 8.63 -2.47 -19.43
CA SER A 49 10.03 -2.36 -19.01
C SER A 49 10.99 -2.07 -20.17
N GLU A 50 10.58 -2.39 -21.40
CA GLU A 50 11.34 -2.15 -22.63
C GLU A 50 10.96 -0.83 -23.32
N LEU A 51 10.05 -0.05 -22.74
CA LEU A 51 9.78 1.31 -23.22
C LEU A 51 11.08 2.11 -23.12
N PRO A 52 11.41 2.94 -24.13
CA PRO A 52 12.48 3.90 -24.00
C PRO A 52 12.24 4.73 -22.74
N LEU A 53 13.32 5.05 -22.01
CA LEU A 53 13.25 6.00 -20.92
C LEU A 53 12.60 7.26 -21.47
N GLU A 54 11.61 7.81 -20.76
CA GLU A 54 11.10 9.14 -21.10
C GLU A 54 12.32 10.07 -21.08
N ASP A 55 12.60 10.67 -22.23
CA ASP A 55 13.68 11.65 -22.32
C ASP A 55 13.38 12.75 -21.28
N ASP A 56 14.40 13.18 -20.53
CA ASP A 56 14.31 14.35 -19.64
C ASP A 56 13.98 15.58 -20.52
N ASP A 57 12.71 15.77 -20.86
CA ASP A 57 12.26 16.87 -21.71
C ASP A 57 12.38 18.15 -20.86
N PRO A 58 13.35 19.05 -21.14
CA PRO A 58 13.66 20.17 -20.25
C PRO A 58 12.65 21.33 -20.35
N LEU A 59 11.47 21.08 -20.92
CA LEU A 59 10.45 22.07 -21.26
C LEU A 59 9.14 21.97 -20.45
N PHE A 60 9.09 21.09 -19.44
CA PHE A 60 8.02 21.11 -18.41
C PHE A 60 8.58 20.99 -16.99
#